data_AF-A0A2U1RMZ4-F1
#
_entry.id   AF-A0A2U1RMZ4-F1
#
_cell.length_a   1.000
_cell.length_b   1.000
_cell.length_c   1.000
_cell.angle_alpha   90.00
_cell.angle_beta   90.00
_cell.angle_gamma   90.00
#
_symmetry.space_group_name_H-M   'P 1'
#
loop_
_entity.id
_entity.type
_entity.pdbx_description
1 polymer ?
#
loop_
_entity_poly.entity_id
_entity_poly.type
_entity_poly.pdbx_seq_one_letter_code
_entity_poly.pdbx_strand_id
1 'polypeptide(L)'
;MKRNRRRFPDDFMFRLTGDEFGALTSQSAISKLGRGGRRTPPYAFTEHGAVMAANILRSERAVQMSVFVVRAFVKMRAMLATQKDLARKLAALEKTLTERLDLHERAITDIIQQIMSLLSQPSVPEPPEKRIGFHVRESLAPYNKNKRRRTFGASRASGKVKT
;
A
#
# COMPACT_ATOMS: atom_id res chain seq x y z
N MET A 1 31.22 33.37 -8.60
CA MET A 1 29.77 33.25 -8.90
C MET A 1 28.94 34.44 -8.45
N LYS A 2 29.07 34.97 -7.21
CA LYS A 2 28.31 36.16 -6.77
C LYS A 2 28.43 37.38 -7.71
N ARG A 3 29.56 37.51 -8.41
CA ARG A 3 29.83 38.57 -9.40
C ARG A 3 29.26 38.30 -10.81
N ASN A 4 28.75 37.09 -11.08
CA ASN A 4 28.23 36.68 -12.38
C ASN A 4 26.82 36.07 -12.27
N ARG A 5 26.02 36.53 -11.30
CA ARG A 5 24.69 35.99 -10.98
C ARG A 5 23.71 36.00 -12.17
N ARG A 6 23.82 36.99 -13.06
CA ARG A 6 23.00 37.04 -14.29
C ARG A 6 23.20 35.81 -15.20
N ARG A 7 24.36 35.14 -15.11
CA ARG A 7 24.67 33.90 -15.83
C ARG A 7 24.45 32.64 -15.00
N PHE A 8 23.91 32.74 -13.79
CA PHE A 8 23.65 31.57 -12.96
C PHE A 8 22.33 31.80 -12.23
N PRO A 9 21.22 31.45 -12.89
CA PRO A 9 19.92 31.41 -12.23
C PRO A 9 19.91 30.39 -11.09
N ASP A 10 18.93 30.48 -10.19
CA ASP A 10 18.95 29.75 -8.91
C ASP A 10 18.85 28.22 -9.08
N ASP A 11 18.36 27.71 -10.21
CA ASP A 11 18.31 26.28 -10.57
C ASP A 11 19.66 25.72 -11.09
N PHE A 12 20.65 26.57 -11.33
CA PHE A 12 21.97 26.16 -11.84
C PHE A 12 22.94 25.78 -10.73
N MET A 13 22.63 26.11 -9.47
CA MET A 13 23.51 25.87 -8.34
C MET A 13 22.75 25.79 -7.03
N PHE A 14 23.28 25.00 -6.11
CA PHE A 14 22.77 24.93 -4.75
C PHE A 14 23.94 25.00 -3.77
N ARG A 15 23.64 25.37 -2.53
CA ARG A 15 24.65 25.50 -1.48
C ARG A 15 24.74 24.19 -0.72
N LEU A 16 25.95 23.69 -0.53
CA LEU A 16 26.17 22.48 0.26
C LEU A 16 25.89 22.74 1.73
N THR A 17 25.43 21.70 2.43
CA THR A 17 25.32 21.72 3.89
C THR A 17 26.70 21.68 4.55
N GLY A 18 26.75 21.98 5.86
CA GLY A 18 28.00 21.89 6.63
C GLY A 18 28.56 20.46 6.61
N ASP A 19 27.69 19.47 6.75
CA ASP A 19 28.05 18.04 6.80
C ASP A 19 28.55 17.54 5.45
N GLU A 20 27.85 17.89 4.36
CA GLU A 20 28.28 17.56 2.99
C GLU A 20 29.65 18.16 2.66
N PHE A 21 29.88 19.41 3.09
CA PHE A 21 31.18 20.03 2.89
C PHE A 21 32.27 19.39 3.75
N GLY A 22 31.95 19.01 4.98
CA GLY A 22 32.86 18.27 5.86
C GLY A 22 33.32 16.95 5.23
N ALA A 23 32.39 16.19 4.63
CA ALA A 23 32.68 14.94 3.94
C ALA A 23 33.58 15.10 2.70
N LEU A 24 33.51 16.26 2.02
CA LEU A 24 34.34 16.57 0.84
C LEU A 24 35.73 17.11 1.18
N THR A 25 36.01 17.38 2.45
CA THR A 25 37.25 18.04 2.87
C THR A 25 38.32 17.00 3.18
N SER A 26 39.36 16.90 2.34
CA SER A 26 40.47 15.96 2.59
C SER A 26 41.31 16.42 3.79
N GLN A 27 41.71 15.48 4.66
CA GLN A 27 42.50 15.79 5.86
C GLN A 27 43.84 16.51 5.57
N SER A 28 44.39 16.31 4.37
CA SER A 28 45.72 16.79 3.97
C SER A 28 45.72 18.14 3.24
N ALA A 29 44.55 18.66 2.82
CA ALA A 29 44.46 19.88 2.01
C ALA A 29 43.71 21.03 2.71
N ILE A 30 43.57 20.98 4.04
CA ILE A 30 42.81 21.98 4.80
C ILE A 30 43.73 23.09 5.33
N SER A 31 43.31 24.33 5.13
CA SER A 31 43.88 25.47 5.84
C SER A 31 43.73 25.30 7.36
N LYS A 32 44.72 25.70 8.16
CA LYS A 32 44.66 25.68 9.63
C LYS A 32 43.37 26.34 10.14
N LEU A 33 42.71 25.70 11.11
CA LEU A 33 41.50 26.22 11.75
C LEU A 33 41.76 27.66 12.23
N GLY A 34 40.95 28.62 11.76
CA GLY A 34 41.11 30.05 12.09
C GLY A 34 41.98 30.88 11.13
N ARG A 35 42.75 30.27 10.20
CA ARG A 35 43.51 31.02 9.17
C ARG A 35 43.16 30.54 7.76
N GLY A 36 42.50 31.39 6.98
CA GLY A 36 42.33 31.20 5.53
C GLY A 36 41.26 30.19 5.09
N GLY A 37 40.56 29.56 6.02
CA GLY A 37 39.45 28.66 5.72
C GLY A 37 38.25 29.38 5.13
N ARG A 38 37.53 28.68 4.25
CA ARG A 38 36.31 29.20 3.62
C ARG A 38 35.22 29.40 4.68
N ARG A 39 34.86 30.65 4.98
CA ARG A 39 33.87 31.02 6.02
C ARG A 39 32.41 30.65 5.67
N THR A 40 32.14 30.27 4.42
CA THR A 40 30.80 29.93 3.94
C THR A 40 30.85 28.66 3.11
N PRO A 41 29.89 27.72 3.27
CA PRO A 41 29.84 26.52 2.44
C PRO A 41 29.86 26.82 0.95
N PRO A 42 30.48 25.93 0.14
CA PRO A 42 30.51 26.05 -1.31
C PRO A 42 29.13 26.06 -1.96
N TYR A 43 29.09 26.60 -3.17
CA TYR A 43 28.06 26.26 -4.14
C TYR A 43 28.53 25.06 -4.96
N ALA A 44 27.65 24.09 -5.14
CA ALA A 44 27.77 23.02 -6.11
C ALA A 44 26.90 23.35 -7.35
N PHE A 45 27.31 22.87 -8.51
CA PHE A 45 26.61 23.11 -9.77
C PHE A 45 25.70 21.94 -10.10
N THR A 46 24.52 22.26 -10.64
CA THR A 46 23.71 21.28 -11.36
C THR A 46 24.29 21.03 -12.74
N GLU A 47 23.72 20.09 -13.50
CA GLU A 47 24.15 19.80 -14.88
C GLU A 47 24.25 21.09 -15.72
N HIS A 48 23.14 21.84 -15.79
CA HIS A 48 23.08 23.11 -16.52
C HIS A 48 24.08 24.14 -15.98
N GLY A 49 24.29 24.16 -14.65
CA GLY A 49 25.32 24.96 -13.97
C GLY A 49 26.74 24.66 -14.43
N ALA A 50 27.09 23.38 -14.56
CA ALA A 50 28.41 22.96 -15.00
C ALA A 50 28.67 23.38 -16.45
N VAL A 51 27.68 23.23 -17.33
CA VAL A 51 27.76 23.70 -18.73
C VAL A 51 27.95 25.21 -18.80
N MET A 52 27.19 25.96 -18.00
CA MET A 52 27.27 27.41 -17.99
C MET A 52 28.61 27.92 -17.43
N ALA A 53 29.16 27.24 -16.42
CA ALA A 53 30.48 27.54 -15.87
C ALA A 53 31.59 27.30 -16.90
N ALA A 54 31.47 26.24 -17.69
CA ALA A 54 32.39 25.94 -18.77
C ALA A 54 32.42 27.04 -19.84
N ASN A 55 31.28 27.60 -20.21
CA ASN A 55 31.18 28.67 -21.21
C ASN A 55 31.80 30.01 -20.76
N ILE A 56 32.11 30.16 -19.46
CA ILE A 56 32.80 31.35 -18.94
C ILE A 56 34.31 31.25 -19.15
N LEU A 57 34.85 30.03 -19.20
CA LEU A 57 36.26 29.79 -19.42
C LEU A 57 36.53 29.76 -20.93
N ARG A 58 37.30 30.73 -21.43
CA ARG A 58 37.58 30.90 -22.87
C ARG A 58 38.78 30.07 -23.38
N SER A 59 39.36 29.20 -22.56
CA SER A 59 40.52 28.41 -22.97
C SER A 59 40.10 27.13 -23.70
N GLU A 60 40.86 26.74 -24.72
CA GLU A 60 40.68 25.49 -25.48
C GLU A 60 40.47 24.26 -24.58
N ARG A 61 41.31 24.13 -23.55
CA ARG A 61 41.21 23.05 -22.57
C ARG A 61 39.88 23.06 -21.79
N ALA A 62 39.36 24.23 -21.46
CA ALA A 62 38.09 24.35 -20.75
C ALA A 62 36.89 24.01 -21.64
N VAL A 63 36.96 24.37 -22.93
CA VAL A 63 35.95 23.98 -23.93
C VAL A 63 35.93 22.46 -24.11
N GLN A 64 37.09 21.81 -24.21
CA GLN A 64 37.14 20.34 -24.29
C GLN A 64 36.56 19.67 -23.04
N MET A 65 36.90 20.18 -21.86
CA MET A 65 36.39 19.65 -20.59
C MET A 65 34.87 19.82 -20.47
N SER A 66 34.32 20.93 -20.98
CA SER A 66 32.87 21.17 -20.94
C SER A 66 32.08 20.16 -21.75
N VAL A 67 32.55 19.89 -22.97
CA VAL A 67 31.96 18.90 -23.87
C VAL A 67 32.02 17.52 -23.25
N PHE A 68 33.13 17.18 -22.61
CA PHE A 68 33.28 15.91 -21.89
C PHE A 68 32.26 15.77 -20.75
N VAL A 69 32.13 16.80 -19.90
CA VAL A 69 31.19 16.81 -18.77
C VAL A 69 29.74 16.67 -19.27
N VAL A 70 29.33 17.41 -20.30
CA VAL A 70 27.99 17.27 -20.92
C VAL A 70 27.74 15.84 -21.39
N ARG A 71 28.70 15.25 -22.11
CA ARG A 71 28.56 13.87 -22.62
C ARG A 71 28.42 12.84 -21.50
N ALA A 72 29.13 13.04 -20.38
CA ALA A 72 29.00 12.18 -19.21
C ALA A 72 27.60 12.25 -18.59
N PHE A 73 27.05 13.45 -18.40
CA PHE A 73 25.70 13.64 -17.86
C PHE A 73 24.60 13.08 -18.77
N VAL A 74 24.70 13.27 -20.09
CA VAL A 74 23.76 12.66 -21.06
C VAL A 74 23.79 11.13 -20.95
N LYS A 75 24.97 10.51 -20.84
CA LYS A 75 25.10 9.07 -20.66
C LYS A 75 24.51 8.58 -19.34
N MET A 76 24.79 9.27 -18.24
CA MET A 76 24.21 8.94 -16.93
C MET A 76 22.68 9.03 -16.96
N ARG A 77 22.12 10.06 -17.61
CA ARG A 77 20.67 10.21 -17.76
C ARG A 77 20.07 9.11 -18.63
N ALA A 78 20.74 8.72 -19.71
CA ALA A 78 20.31 7.60 -20.54
C ALA A 78 20.28 6.29 -19.72
N MET A 79 21.30 6.05 -18.89
CA MET A 79 21.35 4.90 -17.97
C MET A 79 20.28 4.95 -16.87
N LEU A 80 19.87 6.14 -16.41
CA LEU A 80 18.77 6.28 -15.45
C LEU A 80 17.39 6.17 -16.13
N ALA A 81 17.29 6.58 -17.41
CA ALA A 81 16.05 6.48 -18.18
C ALA A 81 15.72 5.04 -18.56
N THR A 82 16.72 4.20 -18.84
CA THR A 82 16.50 2.77 -19.11
C THR A 82 15.82 2.05 -17.93
N GLN A 83 16.02 2.48 -16.69
CA GLN A 83 15.29 1.95 -15.53
C GLN A 83 13.79 2.32 -15.55
N LYS A 84 13.43 3.53 -16.03
CA LYS A 84 12.02 3.92 -16.16
C LYS A 84 11.31 3.17 -17.28
N ASP A 85 12.02 2.87 -18.36
CA ASP A 85 11.49 2.06 -19.46
C ASP A 85 11.39 0.58 -19.05
N LEU A 86 12.33 0.08 -18.25
CA LEU A 86 12.24 -1.24 -17.62
C LEU A 86 11.04 -1.31 -16.67
N ALA A 87 10.85 -0.31 -15.80
CA ALA A 87 9.71 -0.24 -14.90
C ALA A 87 8.38 -0.19 -15.67
N ARG A 88 8.31 0.55 -16.78
CA ARG A 88 7.15 0.56 -17.67
C ARG A 88 6.89 -0.80 -18.33
N LYS A 89 7.94 -1.49 -18.79
CA LYS A 89 7.83 -2.84 -19.36
C LYS A 89 7.40 -3.87 -18.31
N LEU A 90 7.90 -3.78 -17.08
CA LEU A 90 7.49 -4.65 -15.98
C LEU A 90 6.02 -4.43 -15.60
N ALA A 91 5.57 -3.17 -15.47
CA ALA A 91 4.17 -2.85 -15.20
C ALA A 91 3.24 -3.32 -16.33
N ALA A 92 3.67 -3.23 -17.59
CA ALA A 92 2.92 -3.75 -18.72
C ALA A 92 2.83 -5.29 -18.70
N LEU A 93 3.92 -5.98 -18.36
CA LEU A 93 3.92 -7.44 -18.21
C LEU A 93 3.03 -7.90 -17.05
N GLU A 94 3.13 -7.26 -15.88
CA GLU A 94 2.29 -7.53 -14.71
C GLU A 94 0.80 -7.41 -15.04
N LYS A 95 0.41 -6.38 -15.81
CA LYS A 95 -0.95 -6.19 -16.29
C LYS A 95 -1.42 -7.32 -17.22
N THR A 96 -0.60 -7.73 -18.19
CA THR A 96 -0.96 -8.84 -19.09
C THR A 96 -1.08 -10.19 -18.39
N LEU A 97 -0.29 -10.42 -17.34
CA LEU A 97 -0.32 -11.65 -16.55
C LEU A 97 -1.55 -11.70 -15.65
N THR A 98 -1.87 -10.60 -14.97
CA THR A 98 -3.09 -10.50 -14.14
C THR A 98 -4.36 -10.68 -14.98
N GLU A 99 -4.46 -10.03 -16.14
CA GLU A 99 -5.59 -10.22 -17.06
C GLU A 99 -5.77 -11.70 -17.49
N ARG A 100 -4.69 -12.43 -17.74
CA ARG A 100 -4.75 -13.86 -18.09
C ARG A 100 -5.17 -14.72 -16.90
N LEU A 101 -4.65 -14.43 -15.71
CA LEU A 101 -5.01 -15.16 -14.50
C LEU A 101 -6.48 -14.97 -14.15
N ASP A 102 -7.02 -13.76 -14.28
CA ASP A 102 -8.44 -13.47 -14.07
C ASP A 102 -9.36 -14.31 -14.98
N LEU A 103 -8.96 -14.49 -16.26
CA LEU A 103 -9.69 -15.33 -17.21
C LEU A 103 -9.64 -16.81 -16.81
N HIS A 104 -8.47 -17.30 -16.40
CA HIS A 104 -8.30 -18.68 -15.95
C HIS A 104 -9.07 -18.94 -14.66
N GLU A 105 -9.07 -18.01 -13.71
CA GLU A 105 -9.79 -18.15 -12.45
C GLU A 105 -11.29 -18.24 -12.67
N ARG A 106 -11.86 -17.39 -13.55
CA ARG A 106 -13.27 -17.50 -13.97
C ARG A 106 -13.59 -18.82 -14.66
N ALA A 107 -12.74 -19.24 -15.59
CA ALA A 107 -12.93 -20.52 -16.29
C ALA A 107 -12.88 -21.71 -15.31
N ILE A 108 -11.99 -21.68 -14.32
CA ILE A 108 -11.88 -22.71 -13.29
C ILE A 108 -13.14 -22.70 -12.41
N THR A 109 -13.63 -21.53 -11.97
CA THR A 109 -14.85 -21.45 -11.16
C THR A 109 -16.07 -21.97 -11.92
N ASP A 110 -16.18 -21.65 -13.21
CA ASP A 110 -17.29 -22.10 -14.04
C ASP A 110 -17.30 -23.62 -14.22
N ILE A 111 -16.11 -24.21 -14.47
CA ILE A 111 -15.94 -25.66 -14.55
C ILE A 111 -16.32 -26.32 -13.22
N ILE A 112 -15.84 -25.79 -12.10
CA ILE A 112 -16.16 -26.32 -10.77
C ILE A 112 -17.66 -26.24 -10.50
N GLN A 113 -18.32 -25.13 -10.84
CA GLN A 113 -19.77 -24.99 -10.69
C GLN A 113 -20.55 -25.99 -11.54
N GLN A 114 -20.13 -26.23 -12.79
CA GLN A 114 -20.73 -27.26 -13.63
C GLN A 114 -20.55 -28.66 -13.04
N ILE A 115 -19.34 -28.99 -12.55
CA ILE A 115 -19.09 -30.27 -11.89
C ILE A 115 -19.97 -30.41 -10.63
N MET A 116 -20.05 -29.37 -9.80
CA MET A 116 -20.91 -29.37 -8.60
C MET A 116 -22.38 -29.55 -8.96
N SER A 117 -22.86 -28.89 -10.02
CA SER A 117 -24.23 -29.04 -10.53
C SER A 117 -24.55 -30.45 -11.03
N LEU A 118 -23.59 -31.13 -11.66
CA LEU A 118 -23.73 -32.51 -12.12
C LEU A 118 -23.69 -33.51 -10.96
N LEU A 119 -22.92 -33.20 -9.92
CA LEU A 119 -22.82 -34.02 -8.70
C LEU A 119 -24.01 -33.82 -7.75
N SER A 120 -24.69 -32.67 -7.80
CA SER A 120 -25.95 -32.46 -7.08
C SER A 120 -27.11 -33.16 -7.79
N GLN A 121 -27.23 -34.47 -7.56
CA GLN A 121 -28.48 -35.19 -7.84
C GLN A 121 -29.59 -34.59 -6.96
N PRO A 122 -30.79 -34.26 -7.51
CA PRO A 122 -31.90 -33.89 -6.68
C PRO A 122 -32.21 -35.07 -5.76
N SER A 123 -32.10 -34.85 -4.45
CA SER A 123 -32.53 -35.81 -3.43
C SER A 123 -33.97 -36.20 -3.76
N VAL A 124 -34.18 -37.47 -4.13
CA VAL A 124 -35.52 -38.05 -4.23
C VAL A 124 -36.22 -37.74 -2.91
N PRO A 125 -37.41 -37.12 -2.89
CA PRO A 125 -38.11 -36.86 -1.64
C PRO A 125 -38.29 -38.21 -0.93
N GLU A 126 -37.71 -38.35 0.27
CA GLU A 126 -37.81 -39.59 1.02
C GLU A 126 -39.28 -39.95 1.18
N PRO A 127 -39.72 -41.14 0.71
CA PRO A 127 -41.10 -41.54 0.89
C PRO A 127 -41.37 -41.56 2.40
N PRO A 128 -42.54 -41.04 2.86
CA PRO A 128 -42.83 -40.94 4.27
C PRO A 128 -42.65 -42.30 4.93
N GLU A 129 -41.87 -42.35 6.01
CA GLU A 129 -41.54 -43.59 6.71
C GLU A 129 -42.83 -44.37 7.00
N LYS A 130 -42.88 -45.61 6.51
CA LYS A 130 -43.95 -46.54 6.89
C LYS A 130 -43.76 -46.83 8.37
N ARG A 131 -44.67 -46.33 9.21
CA ARG A 131 -44.69 -46.67 10.64
C ARG A 131 -44.99 -48.16 10.78
N ILE A 132 -43.95 -48.95 11.08
CA ILE A 132 -44.07 -50.38 11.32
C ILE A 132 -44.15 -50.59 12.84
N GLY A 133 -45.32 -50.97 13.35
CA GLY A 133 -45.57 -51.27 14.76
C GLY A 133 -47.05 -51.20 15.15
N PHE A 134 -47.42 -51.81 16.29
CA PHE A 134 -48.78 -51.75 16.84
C PHE A 134 -49.02 -50.40 17.52
N HIS A 135 -49.84 -49.55 16.91
CA HIS A 135 -50.33 -48.33 17.54
C HIS A 135 -51.62 -48.63 18.30
N VAL A 136 -51.56 -48.71 19.63
CA VAL A 136 -52.75 -48.64 20.47
C VAL A 136 -53.24 -47.20 20.44
N ARG A 137 -54.38 -46.96 19.77
CA ARG A 137 -55.12 -45.70 19.92
C ARG A 137 -55.85 -45.74 21.25
N GLU A 138 -55.20 -45.31 22.31
CA GLU A 138 -55.83 -45.22 23.62
C GLU A 138 -56.79 -44.01 23.63
N SER A 139 -58.08 -44.25 23.82
CA SER A 139 -59.06 -43.19 24.05
C SER A 139 -58.89 -42.67 25.48
N LEU A 140 -58.48 -41.41 25.62
CA LEU A 140 -58.34 -40.74 26.92
C LEU A 140 -59.69 -40.78 27.68
N ALA A 141 -59.74 -41.51 28.79
CA ALA A 141 -60.86 -41.47 29.72
C ALA A 141 -60.83 -40.16 30.52
N PRO A 142 -61.93 -39.38 30.60
CA PRO A 142 -61.94 -38.12 31.33
C PRO A 142 -61.93 -38.38 32.84
N TYR A 143 -60.83 -38.01 33.49
CA TYR A 143 -60.67 -38.09 34.93
C TYR A 143 -61.51 -37.00 35.64
N ASN A 144 -62.64 -37.40 36.22
CA ASN A 144 -63.55 -36.54 36.97
C ASN A 144 -63.19 -36.54 38.46
N LYS A 145 -62.82 -35.39 39.03
CA LYS A 145 -62.60 -35.19 40.47
C LYS A 145 -63.56 -34.16 41.02
N ASN A 146 -64.70 -34.64 41.52
CA ASN A 146 -65.67 -33.88 42.29
C ASN A 146 -65.07 -33.48 43.65
N LYS A 147 -64.87 -32.18 43.91
CA LYS A 147 -64.59 -31.65 45.25
C LYS A 147 -65.76 -30.76 45.68
N ARG A 148 -66.60 -31.30 46.58
CA ARG A 148 -67.74 -30.62 47.20
C ARG A 148 -67.31 -29.34 47.92
N ARG A 149 -68.07 -28.26 47.70
CA ARG A 149 -68.06 -27.02 48.51
C ARG A 149 -68.57 -27.29 49.92
N ARG A 150 -68.00 -26.61 50.92
CA ARG A 150 -68.74 -25.96 52.03
C ARG A 150 -67.93 -24.79 52.60
N THR A 151 -68.69 -23.84 53.13
CA THR A 151 -68.47 -22.39 53.33
C THR A 151 -67.90 -22.00 54.69
N PHE A 152 -67.77 -20.66 54.87
CA PHE A 152 -67.47 -19.86 56.08
C PHE A 152 -65.97 -19.62 56.32
N GLY A 153 -65.45 -18.41 56.54
CA GLY A 153 -66.01 -17.08 56.80
C GLY A 153 -65.02 -16.34 57.72
N ALA A 154 -64.89 -15.00 57.55
CA ALA A 154 -64.12 -14.07 58.41
C ALA A 154 -62.58 -14.19 58.29
N SER A 155 -61.73 -13.16 58.46
CA SER A 155 -61.86 -11.74 58.80
C SER A 155 -60.43 -11.14 58.81
N ARG A 156 -60.28 -9.89 58.32
CA ARG A 156 -59.28 -8.86 58.74
C ARG A 156 -57.78 -9.20 58.58
N ALA A 157 -56.84 -8.28 58.44
CA ALA A 157 -56.77 -6.84 58.21
C ALA A 157 -55.27 -6.51 58.06
N SER A 158 -54.97 -5.33 57.50
CA SER A 158 -53.73 -4.55 57.72
C SER A 158 -52.43 -5.16 57.17
N GLY A 159 -51.50 -4.45 56.55
CA GLY A 159 -51.26 -3.04 56.27
C GLY A 159 -50.00 -3.04 55.38
N LYS A 160 -49.84 -2.07 54.46
CA LYS A 160 -48.89 -0.95 54.60
C LYS A 160 -47.46 -1.42 54.97
N VAL A 161 -46.36 -1.03 54.32
CA VAL A 161 -46.06 0.24 53.64
C VAL A 161 -44.59 0.24 53.21
N LYS A 162 -44.28 0.99 52.13
CA LYS A 162 -43.01 1.68 51.78
C LYS A 162 -41.74 0.83 51.61
N THR A 163 -40.80 1.20 50.75
CA THR A 163 -40.51 2.45 50.00
C THR A 163 -39.78 2.05 48.74
#